data_AF-A0A7U9SBQ1-F1
#
_entry.id   AF-A0A7U9SBQ1-F1
#
_cell.length_a   1.000
_cell.length_b   1.000
_cell.length_c   1.000
_cell.angle_alpha   90.00
_cell.angle_beta   90.00
_cell.angle_gamma   90.00
#
_symmetry.space_group_name_H-M   'P 1'
#
loop_
_entity.id
_entity.type
_entity.pdbx_description
1 polymer ?
#
loop_
_entity_poly.entity_id
_entity_poly.type
_entity_poly.pdbx_seq_one_letter_code
_entity_poly.pdbx_strand_id
1 'polypeptide(L)'
;MDKLNVTITIDTENPQIPFVANTCRTDTLLNSNGKRNYGLRYIVSAFKQYGIHATWYLNIYEKYLMGEKLLADVCHILLKNGQDIQLHTHPVWLMDRNERKRVYMNQYSLDEQIYIMEKGIEDIQNVTGKKPIAHRGGMVLTWPPYRL
;
A
#
# COMPACT_ATOMS: atom_id res chain seq x y z
N MET A 1 7.90 -35.98 5.20
CA MET A 1 7.98 -34.98 4.11
C MET A 1 7.74 -33.64 4.75
N ASP A 2 8.73 -32.74 4.68
CA ASP A 2 8.55 -31.38 5.17
C ASP A 2 7.62 -30.63 4.23
N LYS A 3 6.68 -29.91 4.82
CA LYS A 3 5.68 -29.14 4.09
C LYS A 3 6.33 -27.85 3.58
N LEU A 4 6.42 -27.69 2.26
CA LEU A 4 6.81 -26.41 1.65
C LEU A 4 5.63 -25.43 1.78
N ASN A 5 5.87 -24.29 2.44
CA ASN A 5 4.90 -23.19 2.50
C ASN A 5 5.40 -22.06 1.61
N VAL A 6 4.53 -21.57 0.71
CA VAL A 6 4.80 -20.43 -0.15
C VAL A 6 3.76 -19.36 0.15
N THR A 7 4.22 -18.14 0.43
CA THR A 7 3.35 -16.98 0.67
C THR A 7 3.64 -15.92 -0.38
N ILE A 8 2.60 -15.40 -1.00
CA ILE A 8 2.70 -14.30 -1.95
C ILE A 8 2.20 -13.04 -1.25
N THR A 9 3.03 -12.00 -1.24
CA THR A 9 2.68 -10.69 -0.66
C THR A 9 2.88 -9.58 -1.69
N ILE A 10 2.00 -8.59 -1.69
CA ILE A 10 2.02 -7.49 -2.65
C ILE A 10 1.99 -6.17 -1.89
N ASP A 11 2.98 -5.32 -2.13
CA ASP A 11 2.96 -3.93 -1.69
C ASP A 11 2.09 -3.15 -2.68
N THR A 12 0.94 -2.70 -2.18
CA THR A 12 -0.12 -2.07 -2.95
C THR A 12 0.00 -0.57 -2.78
N GLU A 13 0.74 0.02 -3.69
CA GLU A 13 1.14 1.42 -3.65
C GLU A 13 1.18 2.01 -5.05
N ASN A 14 1.02 3.32 -5.11
CA ASN A 14 1.25 4.13 -6.28
C ASN A 14 2.77 4.37 -6.43
N PRO A 15 3.36 4.20 -7.62
CA PRO A 15 4.81 4.42 -7.83
C PRO A 15 5.27 5.87 -7.61
N GLN A 16 4.37 6.82 -7.29
CA GLN A 16 4.69 8.24 -7.14
C GLN A 16 5.49 8.56 -5.88
N ILE A 17 6.70 8.03 -5.73
CA ILE A 17 7.69 8.66 -4.83
C ILE A 17 7.95 10.11 -5.28
N PRO A 18 8.42 11.02 -4.40
CA PRO A 18 8.68 12.41 -4.76
C PRO A 18 9.53 12.58 -6.04
N PHE A 19 10.43 11.64 -6.32
CA PHE A 19 11.29 11.60 -7.52
C PHE A 19 10.58 11.34 -8.86
N VAL A 20 9.36 10.79 -8.85
CA VAL A 20 8.56 10.51 -10.07
C VAL A 20 7.15 11.09 -9.98
N ALA A 21 6.95 12.05 -9.06
CA ALA A 21 5.70 12.79 -8.95
C ALA A 21 5.30 13.40 -10.30
N ASN A 22 4.02 13.28 -10.68
CA ASN A 22 3.44 13.74 -11.96
C ASN A 22 3.91 13.00 -13.24
N THR A 23 4.74 11.96 -13.13
CA THR A 23 5.08 11.11 -14.29
C THR A 23 3.93 10.15 -14.65
N CYS A 24 3.29 9.56 -13.64
CA CYS A 24 2.10 8.74 -13.82
C CYS A 24 0.84 9.63 -13.83
N ARG A 25 0.32 9.90 -15.04
CA ARG A 25 -0.93 10.67 -15.26
C ARG A 25 -2.21 9.82 -15.17
N THR A 26 -2.10 8.54 -14.83
CA THR A 26 -3.23 7.61 -14.71
C THR A 26 -3.20 6.92 -13.36
N ASP A 27 -4.38 6.55 -12.85
CA ASP A 27 -4.51 5.65 -11.71
C ASP A 27 -3.88 4.28 -12.06
N THR A 28 -2.74 4.00 -11.46
CA THR A 28 -1.98 2.76 -11.69
C THR A 28 -2.57 1.55 -10.96
N LEU A 29 -3.44 1.77 -9.98
CA LEU A 29 -4.06 0.70 -9.19
C LEU A 29 -5.25 0.09 -9.95
N LEU A 30 -6.22 0.92 -10.38
CA LEU A 30 -7.45 0.46 -11.01
C LEU A 30 -7.65 0.86 -12.48
N ASN A 31 -6.88 1.79 -13.05
CA ASN A 31 -7.10 2.30 -14.41
C ASN A 31 -5.82 2.49 -15.23
N SER A 32 -4.98 1.46 -15.33
CA SER A 32 -3.81 1.52 -16.23
C SER A 32 -4.27 1.72 -17.68
N ASN A 33 -3.82 2.79 -18.33
CA ASN A 33 -4.00 3.14 -19.76
C ASN A 33 -5.42 3.24 -20.37
N GLY A 34 -6.50 3.12 -19.59
CA GLY A 34 -7.89 3.32 -20.07
C GLY A 34 -8.43 2.27 -21.06
N LYS A 35 -7.59 1.40 -21.62
CA LYS A 35 -7.98 0.31 -22.54
C LYS A 35 -7.86 -1.08 -21.91
N ARG A 36 -6.92 -1.29 -20.99
CA ARG A 36 -6.69 -2.55 -20.27
C ARG A 36 -6.09 -2.32 -18.88
N ASN A 37 -6.73 -2.87 -17.84
CA ASN A 37 -6.16 -2.90 -16.50
C ASN A 37 -5.11 -4.03 -16.42
N TYR A 38 -3.85 -3.68 -16.13
CA TYR A 38 -2.74 -4.59 -15.81
C TYR A 38 -2.29 -4.50 -14.35
N GLY A 39 -3.00 -3.72 -13.53
CA GLY A 39 -2.74 -3.54 -12.11
C GLY A 39 -3.52 -4.56 -11.27
N LEU A 40 -4.13 -4.08 -10.19
CA LEU A 40 -4.75 -4.91 -9.17
C LEU A 40 -5.79 -5.89 -9.74
N ARG A 41 -6.65 -5.44 -10.66
CA ARG A 41 -7.72 -6.30 -11.21
C ARG A 41 -7.16 -7.48 -12.01
N TYR A 42 -6.07 -7.27 -12.74
CA TYR A 42 -5.42 -8.33 -13.50
C TYR A 42 -4.81 -9.37 -12.57
N ILE A 43 -4.03 -8.93 -11.58
CA ILE A 43 -3.37 -9.82 -10.61
C ILE A 43 -4.41 -10.63 -9.83
N VAL A 44 -5.47 -9.98 -9.32
CA VAL A 44 -6.57 -10.66 -8.61
C VAL A 44 -7.28 -11.69 -9.51
N SER A 45 -7.51 -11.35 -10.79
CA SER A 45 -8.09 -12.29 -11.75
C SER A 45 -7.20 -13.51 -11.98
N ALA A 46 -5.89 -13.30 -12.09
CA ALA A 46 -4.92 -14.39 -12.24
C ALA A 46 -4.88 -15.27 -10.96
N PHE A 47 -4.83 -14.66 -9.77
CA PHE A 47 -4.86 -15.41 -8.51
C PHE A 47 -6.12 -16.25 -8.37
N LYS A 48 -7.28 -15.71 -8.76
CA LYS A 48 -8.54 -16.46 -8.78
C LYS A 48 -8.47 -17.68 -9.70
N GLN A 49 -7.85 -17.58 -10.87
CA GLN A 49 -7.70 -18.69 -11.81
C GLN A 49 -6.87 -19.85 -11.21
N TYR A 50 -5.88 -19.53 -10.37
CA TYR A 50 -4.99 -20.52 -9.76
C TYR A 50 -5.32 -20.85 -8.29
N GLY A 51 -6.43 -20.33 -7.74
CA GLY A 51 -6.81 -20.55 -6.34
C GLY A 51 -5.82 -19.94 -5.32
N ILE A 52 -5.12 -18.88 -5.70
CA ILE A 52 -4.11 -18.23 -4.85
C ILE A 52 -4.77 -17.24 -3.89
N HIS A 53 -4.42 -17.35 -2.62
CA HIS A 53 -4.69 -16.35 -1.60
C HIS A 53 -3.40 -15.61 -1.26
N ALA A 54 -3.39 -14.30 -1.44
CA ALA A 54 -2.25 -13.45 -1.17
C ALA A 54 -2.57 -12.38 -0.11
N THR A 55 -1.52 -11.85 0.50
CA THR A 55 -1.58 -10.72 1.43
C THR A 55 -1.17 -9.43 0.73
N TRP A 56 -2.05 -8.45 0.73
CA TRP A 56 -1.86 -7.14 0.11
C TRP A 56 -1.57 -6.11 1.20
N TYR A 57 -0.33 -5.65 1.27
CA TYR A 57 0.07 -4.54 2.13
C TYR A 57 -0.35 -3.24 1.45
N LEU A 58 -1.41 -2.59 1.94
CA LEU A 58 -2.02 -1.41 1.30
C LEU A 58 -1.55 -0.11 1.94
N ASN A 59 -1.05 0.81 1.10
CA ASN A 59 -0.74 2.18 1.52
C ASN A 59 -2.00 3.05 1.51
N ILE A 60 -2.78 2.98 2.59
CA ILE A 60 -4.10 3.64 2.65
C ILE A 60 -4.02 5.18 2.56
N TYR A 61 -2.88 5.79 2.90
CA TYR A 61 -2.69 7.25 2.86
C TYR A 61 -2.69 7.82 1.43
N GLU A 62 -2.55 6.99 0.40
CA GLU A 62 -2.70 7.44 -0.99
C GLU A 62 -4.10 7.99 -1.29
N LYS A 63 -5.07 7.77 -0.40
CA LYS A 63 -6.36 8.46 -0.45
C LYS A 63 -6.24 9.99 -0.52
N TYR A 64 -5.18 10.57 0.06
CA TYR A 64 -4.94 12.01 -0.01
C TYR A 64 -4.44 12.50 -1.37
N LEU A 65 -3.98 11.59 -2.24
CA LEU A 65 -3.58 11.87 -3.61
C LEU A 65 -4.64 11.46 -4.63
N MET A 66 -5.19 10.26 -4.44
CA MET A 66 -6.01 9.55 -5.44
C MET A 66 -7.50 9.57 -5.10
N GLY A 67 -7.86 10.06 -3.92
CA GLY A 67 -9.23 10.13 -3.42
C GLY A 67 -9.64 8.88 -2.64
N GLU A 68 -10.47 9.08 -1.60
CA GLU A 68 -10.92 8.01 -0.71
C GLU A 68 -11.71 6.92 -1.43
N LYS A 69 -12.54 7.30 -2.41
CA LYS A 69 -13.34 6.37 -3.20
C LYS A 69 -12.47 5.32 -3.90
N LEU A 70 -11.33 5.72 -4.45
CA LEU A 70 -10.45 4.82 -5.18
C LEU A 70 -9.84 3.76 -4.25
N LEU A 71 -9.35 4.17 -3.09
CA LEU A 71 -8.79 3.26 -2.10
C LEU A 71 -9.87 2.34 -1.48
N ALA A 72 -11.09 2.85 -1.30
CA ALA A 72 -12.23 2.03 -0.90
C ALA A 72 -12.56 0.97 -1.96
N ASP A 73 -12.60 1.35 -3.25
CA ASP A 73 -12.83 0.41 -4.36
C ASP A 73 -11.73 -0.67 -4.41
N VAL A 74 -10.46 -0.30 -4.18
CA VAL A 74 -9.35 -1.25 -4.03
C VAL A 74 -9.63 -2.27 -2.92
N CYS A 75 -9.96 -1.79 -1.71
CA CYS A 75 -10.27 -2.65 -0.58
C CYS A 75 -11.44 -3.61 -0.88
N HIS A 76 -12.53 -3.08 -1.45
CA HIS A 76 -13.70 -3.88 -1.80
C HIS A 76 -13.37 -4.97 -2.83
N ILE A 77 -12.55 -4.68 -3.84
CA ILE A 77 -12.14 -5.68 -4.83
C ILE A 77 -11.34 -6.80 -4.19
N LEU A 78 -10.38 -6.47 -3.31
CA LEU A 78 -9.56 -7.46 -2.61
C LEU A 78 -10.41 -8.35 -1.71
N LEU A 79 -11.27 -7.76 -0.87
CA LEU A 79 -12.17 -8.50 0.02
C LEU A 79 -13.14 -9.39 -0.75
N LYS A 80 -13.76 -8.89 -1.81
CA LYS A 80 -14.69 -9.66 -2.66
C LYS A 80 -14.03 -10.88 -3.30
N ASN A 81 -12.71 -10.85 -3.50
CA ASN A 81 -11.94 -11.96 -4.06
C ASN A 81 -11.16 -12.76 -3.00
N GLY A 82 -11.55 -12.66 -1.72
CA GLY A 82 -10.98 -13.47 -0.64
C GLY A 82 -9.49 -13.23 -0.38
N GLN A 83 -9.00 -12.04 -0.74
CA GLN A 83 -7.62 -11.64 -0.47
C GLN A 83 -7.50 -11.02 0.93
N ASP A 84 -6.30 -11.08 1.49
CA ASP A 84 -5.96 -10.49 2.79
C ASP A 84 -5.39 -9.06 2.61
N ILE A 85 -5.75 -8.14 3.51
CA ILE A 85 -5.32 -6.73 3.46
C ILE A 85 -4.60 -6.41 4.77
N GLN A 86 -3.35 -5.96 4.66
CA GLN A 86 -2.49 -5.57 5.77
C GLN A 86 -1.96 -4.14 5.55
N LEU A 87 -1.37 -3.52 6.56
CA LEU A 87 -0.98 -2.11 6.49
C LEU A 87 0.39 -1.95 5.82
N HIS A 88 0.44 -1.20 4.72
CA HIS A 88 1.68 -0.60 4.22
C HIS A 88 1.70 0.88 4.56
N THR A 89 2.87 1.46 4.81
CA THR A 89 2.94 2.90 5.13
C THR A 89 4.01 3.62 4.32
N HIS A 90 3.58 4.64 3.57
CA HIS A 90 4.42 5.78 3.20
C HIS A 90 3.97 7.03 3.97
N PRO A 91 4.63 7.36 5.08
CA PRO A 91 4.22 8.45 5.96
C PRO A 91 4.07 9.81 5.28
N VAL A 92 4.82 10.06 4.20
CA VAL A 92 4.81 11.34 3.47
C VAL A 92 3.41 11.77 3.06
N TRP A 93 2.52 10.85 2.69
CA TRP A 93 1.18 11.20 2.25
C TRP A 93 0.25 11.64 3.37
N LEU A 94 0.54 11.20 4.60
CA LEU A 94 -0.19 11.60 5.80
C LEU A 94 0.43 12.85 6.44
N MET A 95 1.75 12.84 6.62
CA MET A 95 2.45 13.77 7.51
C MET A 95 3.18 14.91 6.79
N ASP A 96 3.51 14.76 5.51
CA ASP A 96 4.31 15.75 4.76
C ASP A 96 3.96 15.76 3.26
N ARG A 97 2.66 15.79 2.94
CA ARG A 97 2.19 15.63 1.55
C ARG A 97 2.57 16.79 0.64
N ASN A 98 2.75 17.97 1.23
CA ASN A 98 3.00 19.23 0.54
C ASN A 98 4.48 19.42 0.25
N GLU A 99 5.35 19.34 1.26
CA GLU A 99 6.79 19.60 1.11
C GLU A 99 7.59 18.34 0.77
N ARG A 100 7.10 17.17 1.20
CA ARG A 100 7.65 15.85 0.87
C ARG A 100 9.13 15.68 1.24
N LYS A 101 9.55 16.33 2.33
CA LYS A 101 10.91 16.27 2.89
C LYS A 101 11.09 15.06 3.80
N ARG A 102 10.03 14.67 4.52
CA ARG A 102 10.00 13.49 5.39
C ARG A 102 9.28 12.34 4.68
N VAL A 103 10.04 11.53 3.96
CA VAL A 103 9.54 10.42 3.16
C VAL A 103 9.46 9.13 3.95
N TYR A 104 10.44 8.88 4.82
CA TYR A 104 10.69 7.60 5.46
C TYR A 104 10.22 7.60 6.92
N MET A 105 9.81 6.42 7.41
CA MET A 105 9.35 6.23 8.79
C MET A 105 10.39 6.67 9.82
N ASN A 106 11.68 6.46 9.56
CA ASN A 106 12.78 6.81 10.48
C ASN A 106 13.04 8.33 10.60
N GLN A 107 12.42 9.17 9.77
CA GLN A 107 12.50 10.62 9.85
C GLN A 107 11.46 11.22 10.80
N TYR A 108 10.59 10.38 11.36
CA TYR A 108 9.54 10.74 12.30
C TYR A 108 9.92 10.28 13.71
N SER A 109 9.53 11.05 14.71
CA SER A 109 9.64 10.68 16.12
C SER A 109 8.82 9.42 16.44
N LEU A 110 9.08 8.77 17.57
CA LEU A 110 8.33 7.58 17.98
C LEU A 110 6.82 7.85 18.07
N ASP A 111 6.41 8.99 18.65
CA ASP A 111 5.00 9.37 18.77
C ASP A 111 4.35 9.56 17.39
N GLU A 112 5.07 10.18 16.45
CA GLU A 112 4.60 10.32 15.08
C GLU A 112 4.50 8.95 14.38
N GLN A 113 5.46 8.03 14.59
CA GLN A 113 5.42 6.68 14.03
C GLN A 113 4.23 5.88 14.57
N ILE A 114 3.94 5.99 15.87
CA ILE A 114 2.76 5.40 16.50
C ILE A 114 1.50 5.96 15.87
N TYR A 115 1.39 7.29 15.78
CA TYR A 115 0.24 7.96 15.15
C TYR A 115 0.02 7.52 13.70
N ILE A 116 1.09 7.41 12.91
CA ILE A 116 1.04 6.91 11.53
C ILE A 116 0.38 5.52 11.55
N MET A 117 0.94 4.57 12.30
CA MET A 117 0.40 3.20 12.34
C MET A 117 -1.05 3.14 12.80
N GLU A 118 -1.39 3.83 13.89
CA GLU A 118 -2.77 3.88 14.42
C GLU A 118 -3.74 4.44 13.39
N LYS A 119 -3.36 5.53 12.71
CA LYS A 119 -4.22 6.12 11.68
C LYS A 119 -4.42 5.20 10.49
N GLY A 120 -3.37 4.50 10.07
CA GLY A 120 -3.45 3.52 8.97
C GLY A 120 -4.34 2.32 9.32
N ILE A 121 -4.21 1.81 10.55
CA ILE A 121 -5.07 0.76 11.10
C ILE A 121 -6.53 1.21 11.10
N GLU A 122 -6.80 2.40 11.64
CA GLU A 122 -8.14 2.98 11.72
C GLU A 122 -8.76 3.12 10.32
N ASP A 123 -8.01 3.69 9.37
CA ASP A 123 -8.50 3.93 8.02
C ASP A 123 -8.82 2.62 7.26
N ILE A 124 -7.97 1.58 7.38
CA ILE A 124 -8.26 0.26 6.80
C ILE A 124 -9.46 -0.37 7.50
N GLN A 125 -9.55 -0.30 8.83
CA GLN A 125 -10.66 -0.88 9.58
C GLN A 125 -12.00 -0.20 9.23
N ASN A 126 -12.01 1.12 9.07
CA ASN A 126 -13.22 1.87 8.70
C ASN A 126 -13.76 1.45 7.33
N VAL A 127 -12.88 1.12 6.38
CA VAL A 127 -13.28 0.71 5.03
C VAL A 127 -13.61 -0.78 4.96
N THR A 128 -12.86 -1.63 5.65
CA THR A 128 -12.94 -3.10 5.48
C THR A 128 -13.76 -3.80 6.57
N GLY A 129 -14.02 -3.12 7.69
CA GLY A 129 -14.53 -3.73 8.93
C GLY A 129 -13.51 -4.63 9.65
N LYS A 130 -12.28 -4.75 9.14
CA LYS A 130 -11.24 -5.63 9.69
C LYS A 130 -10.00 -4.83 10.09
N LYS A 131 -9.51 -5.12 11.29
CA LYS A 131 -8.26 -4.53 11.79
C LYS A 131 -7.06 -5.26 11.15
N PRO A 132 -6.14 -4.58 10.44
CA PRO A 132 -4.90 -5.20 10.01
C PRO A 132 -4.05 -5.58 11.24
N ILE A 133 -3.36 -6.72 11.15
CA ILE A 133 -2.54 -7.29 12.23
C ILE A 133 -1.05 -7.37 11.86
N ALA A 134 -0.71 -7.09 10.61
CA ALA A 134 0.64 -7.01 10.10
C ALA A 134 0.88 -5.64 9.46
N HIS A 135 2.14 -5.20 9.53
CA HIS A 135 2.61 -3.94 8.98
C HIS A 135 3.87 -4.17 8.13
N ARG A 136 3.99 -3.39 7.06
CA ARG A 136 5.21 -3.26 6.27
C ARG A 136 5.50 -1.78 6.03
N GLY A 137 6.73 -1.36 6.29
CA GLY A 137 7.17 0.00 5.98
C GLY A 137 7.52 0.13 4.51
N GLY A 138 7.09 1.22 3.87
CA GLY A 138 7.58 1.61 2.54
C GLY A 138 9.06 1.98 2.59
N MET A 139 9.86 1.37 1.71
CA MET A 139 11.29 1.65 1.52
C MET A 139 12.11 1.68 2.83
N VAL A 140 12.30 0.51 3.45
CA VAL A 140 13.08 0.32 4.70
C VAL A 140 14.61 0.41 4.48
N LEU A 141 15.08 0.68 3.26
CA LEU A 141 16.50 0.70 2.92
C LEU A 141 16.96 2.05 2.38
N THR A 142 17.17 3.01 3.29
CA THR A 142 18.42 3.77 3.29
C THR A 142 18.94 3.80 4.73
N TRP A 143 19.60 2.72 5.13
CA TRP A 143 20.80 2.93 5.94
C TRP A 143 21.66 3.95 5.17
N PRO A 144 22.14 5.04 5.80
CA PRO A 144 23.05 5.93 5.09
C PRO A 144 24.20 5.06 4.58
N PRO A 145 24.64 5.18 3.32
CA PRO A 145 25.96 4.68 2.99
C PRO A 145 26.90 5.39 3.97
N TYR A 146 27.57 4.58 4.78
CA TYR A 146 28.63 4.90 5.71
C TYR A 146 29.09 6.38 5.66
N ARG A 147 28.99 7.09 6.79
CA ARG A 147 30.00 8.10 7.10
C ARG A 147 31.34 7.38 7.18
N LEU A 148 32.13 7.47 6.12
CA LEU A 148 33.59 7.37 6.14
C LEU A 148 34.14 8.75 5.81
#